data_AF-D2R5W1-F1
#
_entry.id   AF-D2R5W1-F1
#
_cell.length_a   1.000
_cell.length_b   1.000
_cell.length_c   1.000
_cell.angle_alpha   90.00
_cell.angle_beta   90.00
_cell.angle_gamma   90.00
#
_symmetry.space_group_name_H-M   'P 1'
#
loop_
_entity.id
_entity.type
_entity.pdbx_description
1 polymer ?
#
loop_
_entity_poly.entity_id
_entity_poly.type
_entity_poly.pdbx_seq_one_letter_code
_entity_poly.pdbx_strand_id
1 'polypeptide(L)'
;MPRRLEHILKTPASHPAAERAAVSRRQVLPGKRARLSGSVLRGPYLPPERWYEPSHEPSRGFQVVVQDAGKGYRHVVTEEDVRGRLAQLPSWMLDSLEVVQLSQMTRKKRRSPCYGMQWGTTIYLYPIEDNLVEKFTQPPKPAQKIESAMFGGQWEPDKKGGHWNLTWTEEAIRDFYLNNVLIHELGHILDNRNTSYVDRERYAEWFALEHGYKASRRAKLAAAAVKKYVRKRHHN
;
A
#
# COMPACT_ATOMS: atom_id res chain seq x y z
N MET A 1 43.57 -65.64 25.20
CA MET A 1 44.92 -65.10 24.95
C MET A 1 44.79 -63.79 24.16
N PRO A 2 44.86 -62.64 24.85
CA PRO A 2 44.83 -61.32 24.24
C PRO A 2 46.25 -60.89 23.84
N ARG A 3 46.41 -60.16 22.74
CA ARG A 3 47.64 -59.39 22.48
C ARG A 3 47.29 -57.92 22.23
N ARG A 4 47.66 -57.14 23.23
CA ARG A 4 47.84 -55.69 23.25
C ARG A 4 49.32 -55.40 22.97
N LEU A 5 49.58 -54.16 22.53
CA LEU A 5 50.84 -53.37 22.53
C LEU A 5 51.29 -52.98 21.11
N GLU A 6 51.66 -51.74 20.80
CA GLU A 6 51.40 -50.40 21.35
C GLU A 6 52.01 -49.36 20.38
N HIS A 7 51.47 -48.14 20.41
CA HIS A 7 52.04 -46.80 20.12
C HIS A 7 53.08 -46.55 18.99
N ILE A 8 52.83 -45.46 18.23
CA ILE A 8 53.72 -44.28 18.03
C ILE A 8 52.82 -43.18 17.40
N LEU A 9 52.27 -42.26 18.20
CA LEU A 9 52.73 -40.87 18.40
C LEU A 9 52.66 -39.97 17.15
N LYS A 10 51.69 -39.03 17.16
CA LYS A 10 51.93 -37.60 16.87
C LYS A 10 50.71 -36.74 17.24
N THR A 11 50.82 -36.09 18.39
CA THR A 11 50.20 -34.79 18.73
C THR A 11 51.35 -33.93 19.27
N PRO A 12 51.23 -32.60 19.41
CA PRO A 12 50.28 -31.64 18.85
C PRO A 12 51.00 -30.47 18.13
N ALA A 13 50.29 -29.70 17.32
CA ALA A 13 50.72 -28.34 16.98
C ALA A 13 49.61 -27.37 17.41
N SER A 14 49.94 -26.66 18.50
CA SER A 14 49.54 -25.33 18.92
C SER A 14 48.63 -24.48 18.01
N HIS A 15 47.58 -23.92 18.65
CA HIS A 15 46.76 -22.75 18.30
C HIS A 15 47.57 -21.56 17.70
N PRO A 16 46.96 -20.70 16.85
CA PRO A 16 45.88 -19.75 17.24
C PRO A 16 44.65 -19.87 16.29
N ALA A 17 43.40 -19.98 16.72
CA ALA A 17 42.65 -19.11 17.64
C ALA A 17 42.70 -17.61 17.28
N ALA A 18 42.65 -17.27 16.00
CA ALA A 18 42.11 -16.00 15.49
C ALA A 18 41.93 -16.12 13.97
N GLU A 19 40.93 -15.44 13.43
CA GLU A 19 40.70 -15.27 11.98
C GLU A 19 40.14 -16.47 11.20
N ARG A 20 38.81 -16.56 11.18
CA ARG A 20 37.98 -16.44 9.96
C ARG A 20 36.55 -16.93 10.24
N ALA A 21 35.93 -16.36 11.28
CA ALA A 21 34.48 -16.23 11.30
C ALA A 21 34.11 -15.05 10.40
N ALA A 22 34.17 -15.24 9.09
CA ALA A 22 33.54 -14.35 8.13
C ALA A 22 32.02 -14.55 8.26
N VAL A 23 31.48 -13.98 9.34
CA VAL A 23 30.05 -13.80 9.55
C VAL A 23 29.56 -13.01 8.36
N SER A 24 28.84 -13.70 7.47
CA SER A 24 27.95 -13.09 6.48
C SER A 24 26.92 -12.27 7.25
N ARG A 25 27.30 -11.04 7.62
CA ARG A 25 26.36 -9.99 7.97
C ARG A 25 25.69 -9.62 6.67
N ARG A 26 24.67 -10.38 6.31
CA ARG A 26 23.67 -9.98 5.32
C ARG A 26 23.20 -8.61 5.77
N GLN A 27 23.69 -7.56 5.10
CA GLN A 27 23.23 -6.20 5.32
C GLN A 27 21.73 -6.22 5.07
N VAL A 28 20.96 -6.20 6.17
CA VAL A 28 19.54 -5.96 6.11
C VAL A 28 19.42 -4.55 5.59
N LEU A 29 19.13 -4.41 4.30
CA LEU A 29 18.79 -3.15 3.67
C LEU A 29 17.76 -2.46 4.58
N PRO A 30 17.96 -1.20 4.97
CA PRO A 30 17.03 -0.49 5.83
C PRO A 30 15.71 -0.33 5.08
N GLY A 31 14.76 -1.22 5.35
CA GLY A 31 13.45 -1.22 4.71
C GLY A 31 12.65 0.01 5.15
N LYS A 32 11.98 0.68 4.19
CA LYS A 32 10.80 1.59 4.26
C LYS A 32 10.51 2.33 5.59
N ARG A 33 11.52 2.69 6.39
CA ARG A 33 11.41 3.25 7.74
C ARG A 33 11.92 4.70 7.69
N ALA A 34 11.07 5.63 8.12
CA ALA A 34 11.27 7.09 8.13
C ALA A 34 10.96 7.79 6.80
N ARG A 35 9.68 7.79 6.42
CA ARG A 35 9.19 8.62 5.31
C ARG A 35 8.68 9.99 5.77
N LEU A 36 7.99 10.12 6.91
CA LEU A 36 7.37 11.39 7.33
C LEU A 36 8.17 12.14 8.42
N SER A 37 8.40 13.45 8.25
CA SER A 37 8.92 14.34 9.30
C SER A 37 7.76 15.14 9.93
N GLY A 38 7.56 15.04 11.25
CA GLY A 38 6.49 15.76 11.95
C GLY A 38 6.19 15.31 13.39
N SER A 39 5.86 16.32 14.22
CA SER A 39 5.52 16.46 15.67
C SER A 39 5.47 15.23 16.62
N VAL A 40 5.68 15.53 17.91
CA VAL A 40 5.62 14.58 19.06
C VAL A 40 4.45 13.60 18.89
N LEU A 41 4.78 12.31 18.85
CA LEU A 41 3.82 11.24 18.55
C LEU A 41 2.81 11.09 19.71
N ARG A 42 1.63 11.70 19.61
CA ARG A 42 0.48 11.37 20.45
C ARG A 42 -0.53 10.54 19.65
N GLY A 43 -0.94 9.40 20.19
CA GLY A 43 -1.82 8.40 19.56
C GLY A 43 -1.38 6.96 19.86
N PRO A 44 -2.28 5.97 19.73
CA PRO A 44 -1.97 4.57 20.03
C PRO A 44 -0.85 4.03 19.12
N TYR A 45 0.06 3.23 19.69
CA TYR A 45 1.19 2.66 18.96
C TYR A 45 0.79 1.47 18.08
N LEU A 46 -0.07 0.61 18.63
CA LEU A 46 -0.72 -0.47 17.91
C LEU A 46 -1.98 0.10 17.24
N PRO A 47 -2.34 -0.36 16.03
CA PRO A 47 -3.58 0.05 15.42
C PRO A 47 -4.76 -0.29 16.35
N PRO A 48 -5.68 0.66 16.61
CA PRO A 48 -6.94 0.37 17.31
C PRO A 48 -7.91 -0.43 16.41
N GLU A 49 -7.40 -1.05 15.35
CA GLU A 49 -8.20 -1.82 14.41
C GLU A 49 -8.84 -2.98 15.16
N ARG A 50 -10.17 -3.05 15.08
CA ARG A 50 -10.85 -4.32 15.32
C ARG A 50 -10.44 -5.22 14.18
N TRP A 51 -9.58 -6.18 14.47
CA TRP A 51 -9.21 -7.20 13.49
C TRP A 51 -10.46 -8.04 13.22
N TYR A 52 -10.90 -8.04 11.97
CA TYR A 52 -11.92 -8.97 11.51
C TYR A 52 -11.21 -10.25 11.12
N GLU A 53 -11.42 -11.31 11.91
CA GLU A 53 -11.03 -12.64 11.49
C GLU A 53 -11.86 -13.02 10.26
N PRO A 54 -11.25 -13.59 9.22
CA PRO A 54 -11.99 -14.05 8.04
C PRO A 54 -13.09 -15.01 8.47
N SER A 55 -14.33 -14.72 8.10
CA SER A 55 -15.44 -15.63 8.34
C SER A 55 -15.40 -16.78 7.34
N HIS A 56 -15.63 -18.01 7.81
CA HIS A 56 -15.71 -19.18 6.92
C HIS A 56 -17.07 -19.30 6.21
N GLU A 57 -18.01 -18.39 6.50
CA GLU A 57 -19.33 -18.38 5.86
C GLU A 57 -19.35 -17.41 4.68
N PRO A 58 -19.85 -17.82 3.50
CA PRO A 58 -19.96 -16.93 2.36
C PRO A 58 -20.92 -15.78 2.69
N SER A 59 -20.37 -14.58 2.88
CA SER A 59 -21.18 -13.38 3.08
C SER A 59 -21.92 -13.04 1.78
N ARG A 60 -23.18 -12.59 1.86
CA ARG A 60 -23.96 -12.12 0.70
C ARG A 60 -23.49 -10.76 0.16
N GLY A 61 -22.32 -10.29 0.56
CA GLY A 61 -21.75 -9.00 0.19
C GLY A 61 -20.93 -8.39 1.33
N PHE A 62 -20.10 -7.42 1.00
CA PHE A 62 -19.18 -6.80 1.96
C PHE A 62 -19.83 -5.73 2.84
N GLN A 63 -19.32 -5.62 4.07
CA GLN A 63 -19.61 -4.51 4.97
C GLN A 63 -18.60 -3.39 4.77
N VAL A 64 -19.03 -2.14 4.93
CA VAL A 64 -18.13 -0.99 5.10
C VAL A 64 -18.18 -0.54 6.55
N VAL A 65 -17.01 -0.37 7.16
CA VAL A 65 -16.87 0.11 8.53
C VAL A 65 -16.12 1.44 8.51
N VAL A 66 -16.66 2.46 9.14
CA VAL A 66 -16.03 3.79 9.19
C VAL A 66 -15.61 4.10 10.62
N GLN A 67 -14.31 4.31 10.82
CA GLN A 67 -13.75 4.84 12.06
C GLN A 67 -13.42 6.32 11.90
N ASP A 68 -13.29 7.04 13.01
CA ASP A 68 -12.75 8.41 13.01
C ASP A 68 -11.33 8.42 12.43
N ALA A 69 -11.01 9.39 11.57
CA ALA A 69 -9.69 9.48 10.94
C ALA A 69 -8.57 9.79 11.96
N GLY A 70 -8.91 10.41 13.09
CA GLY A 70 -7.99 10.97 14.06
C GLY A 70 -7.65 12.43 13.80
N LYS A 71 -7.22 13.13 14.85
CA LYS A 71 -6.88 14.56 14.78
C LYS A 71 -5.77 14.85 13.76
N GLY A 72 -6.02 15.80 12.86
CA GLY A 72 -5.08 16.22 11.81
C GLY A 72 -5.09 15.32 10.57
N TYR A 73 -6.06 14.39 10.49
CA TYR A 73 -6.23 13.47 9.39
C TYR A 73 -7.68 13.49 8.91
N ARG A 74 -7.89 13.11 7.64
CA ARG A 74 -9.22 12.97 7.06
C ARG A 74 -9.32 11.76 6.16
N HIS A 75 -10.49 11.13 6.15
CA HIS A 75 -10.86 10.21 5.06
C HIS A 75 -11.17 11.02 3.81
N VAL A 76 -10.59 10.62 2.69
CA VAL A 76 -10.79 11.27 1.38
C VAL A 76 -11.93 10.64 0.56
N VAL A 77 -12.37 9.47 1.02
CA VAL A 77 -13.48 8.69 0.48
C VAL A 77 -14.48 8.41 1.60
N THR A 78 -15.74 8.26 1.21
CA THR A 78 -16.84 7.86 2.07
C THR A 78 -17.22 6.40 1.85
N GLU A 79 -18.11 5.86 2.67
CA GLU A 79 -18.71 4.55 2.42
C GLU A 79 -19.42 4.51 1.06
N GLU A 80 -20.16 5.57 0.71
CA GLU A 80 -20.88 5.66 -0.56
C GLU A 80 -19.92 5.63 -1.76
N ASP A 81 -18.80 6.35 -1.67
CA ASP A 81 -17.75 6.32 -2.70
C ASP A 81 -17.21 4.90 -2.92
N VAL A 82 -16.90 4.19 -1.83
CA VAL A 82 -16.39 2.81 -1.87
C VAL A 82 -17.41 1.87 -2.49
N ARG A 83 -18.67 1.90 -2.02
CA ARG A 83 -19.74 1.05 -2.54
C ARG A 83 -20.03 1.35 -4.01
N GLY A 84 -20.18 2.62 -4.35
CA GLY A 84 -20.43 3.06 -5.72
C GLY A 84 -19.30 2.67 -6.66
N ARG A 85 -18.06 2.64 -6.18
CA ARG A 85 -16.93 2.18 -6.98
C ARG A 85 -16.90 0.67 -7.15
N LEU A 86 -17.07 -0.09 -6.08
CA LEU A 86 -17.04 -1.56 -6.13
C LEU A 86 -18.22 -2.13 -6.91
N ALA A 87 -19.39 -1.49 -6.88
CA ALA A 87 -20.56 -1.88 -7.67
C ALA A 87 -20.34 -1.83 -9.20
N GLN A 88 -19.30 -1.13 -9.67
CA GLN A 88 -18.94 -1.10 -11.09
C GLN A 88 -18.10 -2.32 -11.51
N LEU A 89 -17.60 -3.11 -10.56
CA LEU A 89 -16.87 -4.33 -10.83
C LEU A 89 -17.85 -5.51 -10.97
N PRO A 90 -17.50 -6.55 -11.75
CA PRO A 90 -18.23 -7.80 -11.75
C PRO A 90 -18.36 -8.37 -10.34
N SER A 91 -19.54 -8.91 -10.00
CA SER A 91 -19.83 -9.43 -8.65
C SER A 91 -18.83 -10.48 -8.18
N TRP A 92 -18.36 -11.35 -9.09
CA TRP A 92 -17.38 -12.39 -8.76
C TRP A 92 -16.08 -11.86 -8.17
N MET A 93 -15.70 -10.60 -8.48
CA MET A 93 -14.50 -9.97 -7.90
C MET A 93 -14.69 -9.59 -6.43
N LEU A 94 -15.93 -9.55 -5.96
CA LEU A 94 -16.31 -9.12 -4.62
C LEU A 94 -16.72 -10.30 -3.73
N ASP A 95 -16.89 -11.51 -4.28
CA ASP A 95 -17.38 -12.68 -3.55
C ASP A 95 -16.51 -13.03 -2.32
N SER A 96 -15.20 -12.77 -2.42
CA SER A 96 -14.23 -13.01 -1.33
C SER A 96 -13.96 -11.77 -0.46
N LEU A 97 -14.61 -10.63 -0.73
CA LEU A 97 -14.45 -9.42 0.07
C LEU A 97 -15.50 -9.41 1.19
N GLU A 98 -15.05 -9.36 2.44
CA GLU A 98 -15.94 -9.33 3.60
C GLU A 98 -16.09 -7.93 4.18
N VAL A 99 -14.98 -7.20 4.34
CA VAL A 99 -14.98 -5.89 4.99
C VAL A 99 -14.09 -4.90 4.24
N VAL A 100 -14.57 -3.68 4.06
CA VAL A 100 -13.74 -2.51 3.77
C VAL A 100 -13.82 -1.56 4.95
N GLN A 101 -12.70 -1.32 5.62
CA GLN A 101 -12.64 -0.41 6.76
C GLN A 101 -11.94 0.90 6.38
N LEU A 102 -12.59 2.02 6.63
CA LEU A 102 -11.94 3.33 6.72
C LEU A 102 -11.33 3.47 8.13
N SER A 103 -10.05 3.10 8.26
CA SER A 103 -9.33 2.95 9.53
C SER A 103 -8.86 4.28 10.12
N GLN A 104 -8.74 4.38 11.44
CA GLN A 104 -8.08 5.53 12.07
C GLN A 104 -6.57 5.58 11.74
N MET A 105 -5.99 6.79 11.64
CA MET A 105 -4.54 6.94 11.51
C MET A 105 -3.78 6.42 12.75
N THR A 106 -2.63 5.78 12.52
CA THR A 106 -1.82 5.19 13.60
C THR A 106 -0.37 5.65 13.56
N ARG A 107 0.31 5.57 14.72
CA ARG A 107 1.74 5.92 14.83
C ARG A 107 2.63 5.10 13.90
N LYS A 108 2.29 3.82 13.71
CA LYS A 108 3.01 2.89 12.82
C LYS A 108 2.88 3.32 11.35
N LYS A 109 1.66 3.63 10.92
CA LYS A 109 1.35 4.01 9.54
C LYS A 109 1.92 5.38 9.19
N ARG A 110 2.01 6.30 10.15
CA ARG A 110 2.75 7.56 9.98
C ARG A 110 4.26 7.38 9.74
N ARG A 111 4.89 6.34 10.29
CA ARG A 111 6.33 6.08 10.10
C ARG A 111 6.63 5.36 8.78
N SER A 112 5.65 4.62 8.28
CA SER A 112 5.69 3.84 7.04
C SER A 112 4.37 4.05 6.28
N PRO A 113 4.21 5.19 5.58
CA PRO A 113 2.99 5.55 4.89
C PRO A 113 2.60 4.47 3.89
N CYS A 114 1.40 3.95 4.08
CA CYS A 114 0.64 3.13 3.16
C CYS A 114 -0.81 3.63 3.24
N TYR A 115 -1.42 3.86 2.09
CA TYR A 115 -2.80 4.33 1.99
C TYR A 115 -3.80 3.18 2.15
N GLY A 116 -3.38 1.97 1.82
CA GLY A 116 -4.16 0.74 1.90
C GLY A 116 -3.39 -0.38 2.61
N MET A 117 -4.12 -1.39 3.04
CA MET A 117 -3.60 -2.68 3.44
C MET A 117 -4.68 -3.75 3.31
N GLN A 118 -4.36 -4.82 2.61
CA GLN A 118 -5.13 -6.06 2.63
C GLN A 118 -4.67 -6.97 3.78
N TRP A 119 -5.62 -7.59 4.47
CA TRP A 119 -5.39 -8.71 5.39
C TRP A 119 -6.56 -9.67 5.37
N GLY A 120 -6.31 -10.94 5.03
CA GLY A 120 -7.37 -11.92 4.80
C GLY A 120 -8.35 -11.47 3.71
N THR A 121 -9.63 -11.43 4.02
CA THR A 121 -10.71 -10.97 3.11
C THR A 121 -11.11 -9.52 3.37
N THR A 122 -10.27 -8.76 4.10
CA THR A 122 -10.54 -7.39 4.52
C THR A 122 -9.55 -6.40 3.89
N ILE A 123 -10.08 -5.24 3.49
CA ILE A 123 -9.31 -4.08 3.02
C ILE A 123 -9.38 -2.97 4.08
N TYR A 124 -8.24 -2.42 4.44
CA TYR A 124 -8.12 -1.25 5.32
C TYR A 124 -7.63 -0.06 4.50
N LEU A 125 -8.40 1.02 4.48
CA LEU A 125 -8.02 2.30 3.89
C LEU A 125 -7.68 3.28 5.00
N TYR A 126 -6.51 3.90 4.91
CA TYR A 126 -6.01 4.85 5.91
C TYR A 126 -6.25 6.29 5.47
N PRO A 127 -6.53 7.22 6.39
CA PRO A 127 -6.70 8.62 6.06
C PRO A 127 -5.34 9.25 5.70
N ILE A 128 -5.40 10.47 5.22
CA ILE A 128 -4.24 11.32 4.89
C ILE A 128 -4.29 12.59 5.73
N GLU A 129 -3.19 13.34 5.79
CA GLU A 129 -3.14 14.68 6.38
C GLU A 129 -4.30 15.56 5.89
N ASP A 130 -4.93 16.28 6.81
CA ASP A 130 -6.10 17.12 6.54
C ASP A 130 -5.88 18.17 5.43
N ASN A 131 -4.65 18.67 5.33
CA ASN A 131 -4.20 19.63 4.34
C ASN A 131 -3.84 19.02 2.97
N LEU A 132 -3.94 17.69 2.81
CA LEU A 132 -3.62 16.95 1.59
C LEU A 132 -2.18 17.12 1.09
N VAL A 133 -1.27 17.41 2.02
CA VAL A 133 0.17 17.53 1.75
C VAL A 133 0.94 16.53 2.59
N GLU A 134 1.54 15.56 1.91
CA GLU A 134 2.39 14.56 2.53
C GLU A 134 3.86 14.97 2.45
N LYS A 135 4.57 14.85 3.56
CA LYS A 135 5.97 15.30 3.68
C LYS A 135 6.94 14.14 3.73
N PHE A 136 7.84 14.08 2.76
CA PHE A 136 8.83 13.02 2.61
C PHE A 136 10.25 13.53 2.91
N THR A 137 11.05 12.71 3.58
CA THR A 137 12.48 12.99 3.84
C THR A 137 13.39 12.65 2.66
N GLN A 138 12.89 11.89 1.69
CA GLN A 138 13.63 11.46 0.51
C GLN A 138 12.88 11.87 -0.75
N PRO A 139 13.59 12.11 -1.86
CA PRO A 139 12.95 12.33 -3.15
C PRO A 139 12.09 11.12 -3.55
N PRO A 140 11.00 11.34 -4.30
CA PRO A 140 10.19 10.24 -4.80
C PRO A 140 10.99 9.37 -5.76
N LYS A 141 10.79 8.05 -5.68
CA LYS A 141 11.27 7.15 -6.72
C LYS A 141 10.53 7.42 -8.03
N PRO A 142 11.13 7.12 -9.21
CA PRO A 142 10.46 7.32 -10.50
C PRO A 142 9.05 6.70 -10.56
N ALA A 143 8.88 5.47 -10.07
CA ALA A 143 7.58 4.80 -10.03
C ALA A 143 6.54 5.57 -9.19
N GLN A 144 6.92 6.08 -8.01
CA GLN A 144 6.02 6.86 -7.15
C GLN A 144 5.61 8.17 -7.81
N LYS A 145 6.55 8.82 -8.51
CA LYS A 145 6.28 10.06 -9.24
C LYS A 145 5.31 9.82 -10.39
N ILE A 146 5.50 8.74 -11.17
CA ILE A 146 4.60 8.37 -12.26
C ILE A 146 3.21 8.04 -11.74
N GLU A 147 3.13 7.15 -10.75
CA GLU A 147 1.88 6.70 -10.16
C GLU A 147 1.05 7.87 -9.63
N SER A 148 1.63 8.71 -8.76
CA SER A 148 0.93 9.88 -8.23
C SER A 148 0.52 10.87 -9.34
N ALA A 149 1.38 11.12 -10.33
CA ALA A 149 1.08 12.02 -11.44
C ALA A 149 -0.09 11.52 -12.31
N MET A 150 -0.27 10.20 -12.48
CA MET A 150 -1.42 9.63 -13.21
C MET A 150 -2.77 10.06 -12.62
N PHE A 151 -2.81 10.37 -11.33
CA PHE A 151 -4.00 10.82 -10.61
C PHE A 151 -3.99 12.31 -10.29
N GLY A 152 -2.95 13.06 -10.67
CA GLY A 152 -2.84 14.50 -10.47
C GLY A 152 -2.07 14.92 -9.22
N GLY A 153 -1.38 13.99 -8.55
CA GLY A 153 -0.47 14.31 -7.45
C GLY A 153 0.75 15.08 -7.94
N GLN A 154 1.17 16.09 -7.17
CA GLN A 154 2.26 16.99 -7.53
C GLN A 154 3.40 16.89 -6.51
N TRP A 155 4.59 16.59 -7.01
CA TRP A 155 5.80 16.52 -6.20
C TRP A 155 6.61 17.80 -6.30
N GLU A 156 6.93 18.40 -5.15
CA GLU A 156 7.73 19.61 -5.06
C GLU A 156 8.78 19.48 -3.94
N PRO A 157 10.01 19.98 -4.11
CA PRO A 157 10.95 20.11 -3.00
C PRO A 157 10.42 21.17 -2.01
N ASP A 158 10.57 20.93 -0.71
CA ASP A 158 10.19 21.92 0.31
C ASP A 158 11.08 23.17 0.21
N LYS A 159 10.50 24.35 0.41
CA LYS A 159 11.15 25.66 0.24
C LYS A 159 12.36 25.84 1.17
N LYS A 160 12.37 25.14 2.30
CA LYS A 160 13.45 25.19 3.31
C LYS A 160 14.57 24.17 3.05
N GLY A 161 14.44 23.34 2.01
CA GLY A 161 15.37 22.26 1.70
C GLY A 161 15.23 21.05 2.63
N GLY A 162 15.66 19.87 2.16
CA GLY A 162 15.74 18.64 2.96
C GLY A 162 14.46 17.79 3.03
N HIS A 163 13.35 18.27 2.48
CA HIS A 163 12.09 17.52 2.40
C HIS A 163 11.46 17.65 1.01
N TRP A 164 10.53 16.74 0.71
CA TRP A 164 9.74 16.70 -0.51
C TRP A 164 8.26 16.65 -0.13
N ASN A 165 7.44 17.46 -0.78
CA ASN A 165 6.00 17.48 -0.58
C ASN A 165 5.32 16.78 -1.74
N LEU A 166 4.36 15.91 -1.43
CA LEU A 166 3.36 15.43 -2.37
C LEU A 166 2.03 16.11 -2.05
N THR A 167 1.59 16.97 -2.95
CA THR A 167 0.35 17.74 -2.80
C THR A 167 -0.74 17.13 -3.67
N TRP A 168 -1.94 17.03 -3.09
CA TRP A 168 -3.12 16.56 -3.79
C TRP A 168 -4.26 17.59 -3.77
N THR A 169 -5.05 17.60 -4.83
CA THR A 169 -6.41 18.16 -4.75
C THR A 169 -7.36 17.11 -4.17
N GLU A 170 -8.50 17.54 -3.62
CA GLU A 170 -9.53 16.61 -3.09
C GLU A 170 -9.98 15.58 -4.15
N GLU A 171 -10.16 16.04 -5.39
CA GLU A 171 -10.57 15.19 -6.50
C GLU A 171 -9.48 14.17 -6.88
N ALA A 172 -8.22 14.61 -6.93
CA ALA A 172 -7.08 13.77 -7.29
C ALA A 172 -6.85 12.66 -6.26
N ILE A 173 -6.88 12.99 -4.97
CA ILE A 173 -6.66 12.00 -3.92
C ILE A 173 -7.84 11.03 -3.79
N ARG A 174 -9.08 11.50 -4.01
CA ARG A 174 -10.26 10.63 -4.07
C ARG A 174 -10.16 9.64 -5.25
N ASP A 175 -9.79 10.14 -6.44
CA ASP A 175 -9.57 9.30 -7.64
C ASP A 175 -8.46 8.27 -7.37
N PHE A 176 -7.34 8.69 -6.77
CA PHE A 176 -6.24 7.80 -6.39
C PHE A 176 -6.68 6.70 -5.40
N TYR A 177 -7.43 7.04 -4.36
CA TYR A 177 -7.91 6.06 -3.39
C TYR A 177 -8.86 5.04 -4.02
N LEU A 178 -9.83 5.49 -4.80
CA LEU A 178 -10.86 4.62 -5.38
C LEU A 178 -10.36 3.79 -6.56
N ASN A 179 -9.47 4.35 -7.38
CA ASN A 179 -9.05 3.75 -8.65
C ASN A 179 -7.61 3.26 -8.67
N ASN A 180 -6.86 3.44 -7.58
CA ASN A 180 -5.57 2.79 -7.40
C ASN A 180 -5.58 1.95 -6.12
N VAL A 181 -5.62 2.61 -4.95
CA VAL A 181 -5.41 1.95 -3.65
C VAL A 181 -6.44 0.84 -3.42
N LEU A 182 -7.74 1.15 -3.46
CA LEU A 182 -8.81 0.18 -3.22
C LEU A 182 -8.74 -1.01 -4.17
N ILE A 183 -8.48 -0.76 -5.45
CA ILE A 183 -8.44 -1.81 -6.48
C ILE A 183 -7.17 -2.65 -6.33
N HIS A 184 -6.03 -2.05 -5.97
CA HIS A 184 -4.78 -2.75 -5.65
C HIS A 184 -4.99 -3.73 -4.49
N GLU A 185 -5.56 -3.27 -3.38
CA GLU A 185 -5.82 -4.13 -2.22
C GLU A 185 -6.82 -5.24 -2.54
N LEU A 186 -7.84 -4.98 -3.38
CA LEU A 186 -8.74 -6.02 -3.87
C LEU A 186 -8.00 -7.04 -4.75
N GLY A 187 -7.05 -6.58 -5.57
CA GLY A 187 -6.17 -7.45 -6.35
C GLY A 187 -5.40 -8.43 -5.45
N HIS A 188 -4.96 -8.02 -4.27
CA HIS A 188 -4.33 -8.94 -3.32
C HIS A 188 -5.25 -10.03 -2.78
N ILE A 189 -6.56 -9.77 -2.67
CA ILE A 189 -7.58 -10.77 -2.27
C ILE A 189 -7.79 -11.78 -3.40
N LEU A 190 -7.87 -11.30 -4.64
CA LEU A 190 -8.15 -12.14 -5.82
C LEU A 190 -6.93 -12.95 -6.29
N ASP A 191 -5.72 -12.59 -5.87
CA ASP A 191 -4.51 -13.35 -6.20
C ASP A 191 -4.40 -14.66 -5.41
N ASN A 192 -5.01 -15.71 -5.95
CA ASN A 192 -4.96 -17.06 -5.40
C ASN A 192 -3.82 -17.93 -5.95
N ARG A 193 -3.01 -17.41 -6.88
CA ARG A 193 -2.00 -18.19 -7.62
C ARG A 193 -0.57 -17.89 -7.18
N ASN A 194 -0.28 -16.65 -6.81
CA ASN A 194 1.08 -16.23 -6.48
C ASN A 194 1.33 -16.36 -4.98
N THR A 195 2.45 -16.99 -4.62
CA THR A 195 2.89 -17.11 -3.22
C THR A 195 4.05 -16.17 -2.89
N SER A 196 4.81 -15.74 -3.90
CA SER A 196 5.93 -14.82 -3.72
C SER A 196 5.42 -13.39 -3.52
N TYR A 197 6.06 -12.64 -2.61
CA TYR A 197 5.72 -11.23 -2.37
C TYR A 197 5.79 -10.39 -3.65
N VAL A 198 6.83 -10.58 -4.45
CA VAL A 198 7.06 -9.78 -5.66
C VAL A 198 5.97 -10.01 -6.70
N ASP A 199 5.55 -11.25 -6.90
CA ASP A 199 4.54 -11.57 -7.92
C ASP A 199 3.14 -11.16 -7.48
N ARG A 200 2.85 -11.23 -6.17
CA ARG A 200 1.60 -10.71 -5.59
C ARG A 200 1.46 -9.18 -5.75
N GLU A 201 2.55 -8.44 -5.54
CA GLU A 201 2.57 -6.99 -5.77
C GLU A 201 2.37 -6.66 -7.26
N ARG A 202 3.06 -7.36 -8.16
CA ARG A 202 2.88 -7.17 -9.61
C ARG A 202 1.45 -7.45 -10.08
N TYR A 203 0.81 -8.48 -9.54
CA TYR A 203 -0.58 -8.77 -9.87
C TYR A 203 -1.50 -7.65 -9.40
N ALA A 204 -1.34 -7.19 -8.15
CA ALA A 204 -2.14 -6.10 -7.61
C ALA A 204 -1.93 -4.78 -8.37
N GLU A 205 -0.69 -4.44 -8.73
CA GLU A 205 -0.35 -3.29 -9.56
C GLU A 205 -1.03 -3.38 -10.94
N TRP A 206 -0.94 -4.53 -11.61
CA TRP A 206 -1.62 -4.76 -12.88
C TRP A 206 -3.14 -4.64 -12.76
N PHE A 207 -3.71 -5.23 -11.70
CA PHE A 207 -5.15 -5.23 -11.46
C PHE A 207 -5.67 -3.79 -11.22
N ALA A 208 -4.94 -2.99 -10.43
CA ALA A 208 -5.23 -1.58 -10.23
C ALA A 208 -5.12 -0.76 -11.53
N LEU A 209 -4.12 -1.03 -12.37
CA LEU A 209 -3.99 -0.37 -13.66
C LEU A 209 -5.16 -0.71 -14.61
N GLU A 210 -5.53 -1.98 -14.72
CA GLU A 210 -6.57 -2.42 -15.67
C GLU A 210 -7.98 -2.06 -15.18
N HIS A 211 -8.33 -2.47 -13.97
CA HIS A 211 -9.68 -2.34 -13.43
C HIS A 211 -9.90 -1.01 -12.73
N GLY A 212 -8.84 -0.30 -12.34
CA GLY A 212 -8.90 1.00 -11.68
C GLY A 212 -8.62 2.15 -12.64
N TYR A 213 -7.35 2.40 -12.94
CA TYR A 213 -6.91 3.57 -13.72
C TYR A 213 -7.52 3.60 -15.13
N LYS A 214 -7.33 2.56 -15.94
CA LYS A 214 -7.84 2.55 -17.33
C LYS A 214 -9.37 2.65 -17.35
N ALA A 215 -10.06 1.94 -16.47
CA ALA A 215 -11.51 2.00 -16.35
C ALA A 215 -12.02 3.43 -16.07
N SER A 216 -11.42 4.13 -15.11
CA SER A 216 -11.83 5.51 -14.77
C SER A 216 -11.52 6.50 -15.89
N ARG A 217 -10.44 6.30 -16.65
CA ARG A 217 -10.08 7.16 -17.77
C ARG A 217 -10.94 6.91 -19.02
N ARG A 218 -11.35 5.67 -19.30
CA ARG A 218 -12.27 5.35 -20.40
C ARG A 218 -13.58 6.14 -20.27
N ALA A 219 -14.15 6.22 -19.06
CA ALA A 219 -15.36 7.01 -18.80
C ALA A 219 -15.16 8.52 -19.08
N LYS A 220 -14.05 9.10 -18.58
CA LYS A 220 -13.72 10.52 -18.82
C LYS A 220 -13.52 10.82 -20.31
N LEU A 221 -12.82 9.94 -21.03
CA LEU A 221 -12.57 10.09 -22.47
C LEU A 221 -13.86 9.95 -23.29
N ALA A 222 -14.74 9.00 -22.93
CA ALA A 222 -16.05 8.84 -23.58
C ALA A 222 -16.91 10.10 -23.40
N ALA A 223 -16.98 10.66 -22.19
CA ALA A 223 -17.72 11.89 -21.91
C ALA A 223 -17.19 13.10 -22.71
N ALA A 224 -15.86 13.24 -22.80
CA ALA A 224 -15.22 14.29 -23.60
C ALA A 224 -15.53 14.14 -25.11
N ALA A 225 -15.55 12.92 -25.63
CA ALA A 225 -15.89 12.64 -27.02
C ALA A 225 -17.35 13.05 -27.34
N VAL A 226 -18.30 12.74 -26.47
CA VAL A 226 -19.71 13.15 -26.62
C VAL A 226 -19.84 14.67 -26.65
N LYS A 227 -19.18 15.39 -25.72
CA LYS A 227 -19.21 16.86 -25.67
C LYS A 227 -18.65 17.50 -26.95
N LYS A 228 -17.57 16.95 -27.50
CA LYS A 228 -16.98 17.41 -28.77
C LYS A 228 -17.93 17.19 -29.96
N TYR A 229 -18.68 16.08 -29.96
CA TYR A 229 -19.64 15.77 -31.00
C TYR A 229 -20.87 16.69 -30.96
N VAL A 230 -21.42 16.96 -29.78
CA VAL A 230 -22.56 17.89 -29.60
C VAL A 230 -22.22 19.30 -30.04
N ARG A 231 -21.04 19.83 -29.67
CA ARG A 231 -20.59 21.17 -30.08
C ARG A 231 -20.51 21.34 -31.61
N LYS A 232 -20.14 20.29 -32.35
CA LYS A 232 -20.10 20.33 -33.82
C LYS A 232 -21.49 20.40 -34.46
N ARG A 233 -22.55 19.89 -33.81
CA ARG A 233 -23.90 19.89 -34.37
C ARG A 233 -24.66 21.21 -34.20
N HIS A 234 -24.31 22.03 -33.19
CA HIS A 234 -24.95 23.33 -32.96
C HIS A 234 -24.34 24.49 -33.77
N HIS A 235 -23.22 24.25 -34.47
CA HIS A 235 -22.56 25.25 -35.32
C HIS A 235 -22.77 24.98 -36.82
N ASN A 236 -23.71 24.10 -37.17
CA ASN A 236 -24.18 23.89 -38.54
C ASN A 236 -25.58 24.47 -38.69
#